data_AF-A0A8C7WXS7-F1
#
_entry.id   AF-A0A8C7WXS7-F1
#
_cell.length_a   1.000
_cell.length_b   1.000
_cell.length_c   1.000
_cell.angle_alpha   90.00
_cell.angle_beta   90.00
_cell.angle_gamma   90.00
#
_symmetry.space_group_name_H-M   'P 1'
#
loop_
_entity.id
_entity.type
_entity.pdbx_description
1 polymer ?
#
loop_
_entity_poly.entity_id
_entity_poly.type
_entity_poly.pdbx_seq_one_letter_code
_entity_poly.pdbx_strand_id
1 'polypeptide(L)' 'MTVNTVHWFRKGLRLHDNPALRDSIRGSDTLRCIYILDPWFAGSSNVGINRWR' A
#
# COMPACT_ATOMS: atom_id res chain seq x y z
N MET A 1 -13.98 -13.74 17.33
CA MET A 1 -14.19 -12.47 16.61
C MET A 1 -13.18 -12.44 15.49
N THR A 2 -13.58 -12.22 14.23
CA THR A 2 -12.67 -12.23 13.09
C THR A 2 -11.93 -10.90 12.95
N VAL A 3 -10.61 -10.94 12.75
CA VAL A 3 -9.73 -9.78 12.58
C VAL A 3 -9.45 -9.57 11.10
N ASN A 4 -9.94 -8.45 10.56
CA ASN A 4 -9.75 -8.06 9.17
C ASN A 4 -8.78 -6.87 9.09
N THR A 5 -7.67 -7.02 8.39
CA THR A 5 -6.60 -6.02 8.35
C THR A 5 -6.38 -5.47 6.95
N VAL A 6 -6.00 -4.20 6.87
CA VAL A 6 -5.62 -3.53 5.62
C VAL A 6 -4.17 -3.10 5.72
N HIS A 7 -3.35 -3.50 4.75
CA HIS A 7 -2.01 -2.98 4.57
C HIS A 7 -2.01 -1.94 3.45
N TRP A 8 -1.66 -0.70 3.77
CA TRP A 8 -1.61 0.38 2.80
C TRP A 8 -0.18 0.62 2.30
N PHE A 9 0.04 0.26 1.05
CA PHE A 9 1.26 0.57 0.33
C PHE A 9 1.31 2.05 -0.08
N ARG A 10 2.48 2.67 0.16
CA ARG A 10 2.82 4.02 -0.31
C ARG A 10 4.13 3.97 -1.11
N LYS A 11 5.28 4.17 -0.46
CA LYS A 11 6.60 4.01 -1.12
C LYS A 11 7.07 2.57 -1.17
N GLY A 12 6.86 1.82 -0.09
CA GLY A 12 7.38 0.46 0.08
C GLY A 12 6.60 -0.60 -0.68
N LEU A 13 6.49 -0.47 -2.01
CA LEU A 13 5.87 -1.44 -2.93
C LEU A 13 6.71 -2.73 -3.03
N ARG A 14 6.90 -3.40 -1.91
CA ARG A 14 7.71 -4.61 -1.77
C ARG A 14 7.17 -5.51 -0.67
N LEU A 15 7.41 -6.80 -0.84
CA LEU A 15 7.07 -7.84 0.14
C LEU A 15 8.24 -8.15 1.08
N HIS A 16 9.46 -8.19 0.54
CA HIS A 16 10.66 -8.41 1.34
C HIS A 16 10.94 -7.20 2.25
N ASP A 17 11.50 -7.47 3.43
CA ASP A 17 11.93 -6.45 4.40
C ASP A 17 10.90 -5.30 4.56
N ASN A 18 9.64 -5.70 4.77
CA ASN A 18 8.54 -4.79 5.01
C ASN A 18 7.93 -5.12 6.38
N PRO A 19 8.45 -4.52 7.47
CA PRO A 19 7.99 -4.82 8.83
C PRO A 19 6.51 -4.48 9.02
N ALA A 20 6.02 -3.39 8.41
CA ALA A 20 4.61 -3.03 8.49
C ALA A 20 3.69 -4.05 7.80
N LEU A 21 4.12 -4.67 6.70
CA LEU A 21 3.37 -5.75 6.06
C LEU A 21 3.39 -7.01 6.94
N ARG A 22 4.57 -7.39 7.45
CA ARG A 22 4.70 -8.54 8.35
C ARG A 22 3.80 -8.40 9.58
N ASP A 23 3.80 -7.23 10.20
CA ASP A 23 3.00 -6.99 11.41
C ASP A 23 1.50 -6.92 11.09
N SER A 24 1.11 -6.47 9.90
CA SER A 24 -0.29 -6.53 9.46
C SER A 24 -0.81 -7.96 9.20
N ILE A 25 0.08 -8.91 8.90
CA ILE A 25 -0.29 -10.33 8.73
C ILE A 25 -0.50 -11.00 10.10
N ARG A 26 0.30 -10.62 11.10
CA ARG A 26 0.29 -11.26 12.43
C ARG A 26 -1.04 -11.03 13.14
N GLY A 27 -1.77 -12.12 13.41
CA GLY A 27 -3.05 -12.07 14.13
C GLY A 27 -4.26 -11.67 13.29
N SER A 28 -4.10 -11.54 11.97
CA SER A 28 -5.19 -11.22 11.04
C SER A 28 -5.78 -12.50 10.43
N ASP A 29 -7.10 -12.63 10.44
CA ASP A 29 -7.81 -13.70 9.72
C ASP A 29 -7.90 -13.40 8.22
N THR A 30 -8.01 -12.10 7.87
CA THR A 30 -7.94 -11.64 6.48
C THR A 30 -7.05 -10.42 6.33
N LEU A 31 -6.38 -10.31 5.18
CA LEU A 31 -5.53 -9.18 4.84
C LEU A 31 -5.90 -8.63 3.46
N ARG A 32 -6.05 -7.32 3.35
CA ARG A 32 -6.19 -6.60 2.08
C ARG A 32 -5.03 -5.65 1.88
N CYS A 33 -4.26 -5.89 0.83
CA CYS A 33 -3.20 -5.00 0.40
C CYS A 33 -3.77 -3.94 -0.55
N ILE A 34 -3.68 -2.66 -0.17
CA ILE A 34 -4.21 -1.56 -0.97
C ILE A 34 -3.14 -0.54 -1.32
N TYR A 35 -3.35 0.17 -2.43
CA TYR A 35 -2.65 1.39 -2.79
C TYR A 35 -3.71 2.40 -3.22
N ILE A 36 -3.64 3.62 -2.69
CA ILE A 36 -4.56 4.69 -3.06
C ILE A 36 -3.93 5.47 -4.21
N LEU A 37 -4.46 5.26 -5.41
CA LEU A 37 -4.07 6.01 -6.58
C LEU A 37 -4.96 7.26 -6.67
N ASP A 38 -4.39 8.42 -6.37
CA ASP A 38 -5.08 9.70 -6.49
C ASP A 38 -4.67 10.41 -7.81
N PRO A 39 -5.52 10.40 -8.85
CA PRO A 39 -5.22 11.04 -10.12
C PRO A 39 -5.26 12.58 -10.05
N TRP A 40 -5.88 13.16 -9.01
CA TRP A 40 -5.89 14.61 -8.79
C TRP A 40 -4.61 15.07 -8.11
N PHE A 41 -3.98 14.20 -7.30
CA PHE A 41 -2.58 14.34 -6.94
C PHE A 41 -1.67 14.17 -8.18
N ALA A 42 -2.02 13.31 -9.14
CA ALA A 42 -1.22 13.13 -10.35
C ALA A 42 -1.07 14.39 -11.21
N GLY A 43 -2.15 15.16 -11.35
CA GLY A 43 -2.14 16.43 -12.09
C GLY A 43 -1.53 17.60 -11.31
N SER A 44 -1.47 17.54 -9.98
CA SER A 44 -0.91 18.59 -9.11
C SER A 44 0.49 18.29 -8.57
N SER A 45 0.97 17.05 -8.73
CA SER A 45 2.31 16.62 -8.38
C SER A 45 3.24 16.73 -9.58
N ASN A 46 4.49 17.13 -9.33
CA ASN A 46 5.52 17.31 -10.35
C ASN A 46 6.10 15.93 -10.80
N VAL A 47 5.21 15.00 -11.17
CA VAL A 47 5.52 13.60 -11.48
C VAL A 47 5.30 13.37 -12.97
N GLY A 48 6.39 13.24 -13.72
CA GLY A 48 6.34 13.01 -15.16
C GLY A 48 5.77 11.64 -15.56
N ILE A 49 5.27 11.53 -16.79
CA ILE A 49 4.58 10.35 -17.33
C ILE A 49 5.39 9.04 -17.22
N ASN A 50 6.72 9.12 -17.33
CA ASN A 50 7.59 7.94 -17.21
C ASN A 50 7.62 7.34 -15.79
N ARG A 51 7.25 8.11 -14.76
CA ARG A 51 7.14 7.63 -13.39
C ARG A 51 5.72 7.15 -13.04
N TRP A 52 4.72 7.50 -13.87
CA TRP A 52 3.34 6.99 -13.76
C TRP A 52 3.16 5.62 -14.40
N ARG A 53 3.98 5.30 -15.40
CA ARG A 53 4.06 3.98 -16.05
C ARG A 53 4.88 3.02 -15.21
#